data_AF-A0A183JEP6-F1
#
_entry.id   AF-A0A183JEP6-F1
#
_cell.length_a   1.000
_cell.length_b   1.000
_cell.length_c   1.000
_cell.angle_alpha   90.00
_cell.angle_beta   90.00
_cell.angle_gamma   90.00
#
_symmetry.space_group_name_H-M   'P 1'
#
loop_
_entity.id
_entity.type
_entity.pdbx_description
1 polymer ?
#
loop_
_entity_poly.entity_id
_entity_poly.type
_entity_poly.pdbx_seq_one_letter_code
_entity_poly.pdbx_strand_id
1 'polypeptide(L)'
;MEPAMKKLDIHSTPEAFEDYLERFEIWSMTKKDVKGDKIMAHFLTFIGREAYSLLKTLAYPEKPISLPYATLKELLLSYVKCTSFEFRERAKFHKMVRQNDQKARELSLNYRNKLPSVISVINFMCN
;
A
#
# COMPACT_ATOMS: atom_id res chain seq x y z
N MET A 1 -6.96 14.08 27.47
CA MET A 1 -7.73 13.30 26.47
C MET A 1 -6.74 12.76 25.47
N GLU A 2 -6.50 11.45 25.42
CA GLU A 2 -5.72 10.87 24.33
C GLU A 2 -6.47 11.14 23.01
N PRO A 3 -5.82 11.71 21.98
CA PRO A 3 -6.46 11.82 20.67
C PRO A 3 -6.72 10.41 20.17
N ALA A 4 -7.97 10.03 20.02
CA ALA A 4 -8.34 8.79 19.35
C ALA A 4 -8.05 8.96 17.86
N MET A 5 -6.83 8.64 17.42
CA MET A 5 -6.52 8.56 15.99
C MET A 5 -7.41 7.48 15.36
N LYS A 6 -8.02 7.82 14.22
CA LYS A 6 -8.77 6.84 13.43
C LYS A 6 -7.81 5.73 13.01
N LYS A 7 -8.27 4.47 12.98
CA LYS A 7 -7.46 3.35 12.47
C LYS A 7 -7.13 3.56 10.99
N LEU A 8 -5.99 3.05 10.57
CA LEU A 8 -5.60 3.04 9.17
C LEU A 8 -6.53 2.14 8.36
N ASP A 9 -6.99 2.66 7.22
CA ASP A 9 -7.71 1.90 6.22
C ASP A 9 -6.76 1.56 5.07
N ILE A 10 -6.48 0.28 4.86
CA ILE A 10 -5.53 -0.19 3.84
C ILE A 10 -6.09 -0.16 2.42
N HIS A 11 -7.41 0.04 2.27
CA HIS A 11 -8.09 0.15 0.97
C HIS A 11 -8.24 1.59 0.50
N SER A 12 -7.74 2.54 1.30
CA SER A 12 -7.73 3.96 0.97
C SER A 12 -6.72 4.28 -0.14
N THR A 13 -6.84 5.48 -0.72
CA THR A 13 -5.88 5.95 -1.75
C THR A 13 -4.51 6.23 -1.13
N PRO A 14 -3.42 6.24 -1.92
CA PRO A 14 -2.09 6.60 -1.44
C PRO A 14 -2.05 7.96 -0.73
N GLU A 15 -2.81 8.94 -1.19
CA GLU A 15 -2.89 10.28 -0.60
C GLU A 15 -3.51 10.24 0.80
N ALA A 16 -4.61 9.51 0.96
CA ALA A 16 -5.26 9.34 2.27
C ALA A 16 -4.37 8.58 3.27
N PHE A 17 -3.53 7.67 2.77
CA PHE A 17 -2.52 7.00 3.57
C PHE A 17 -1.38 7.95 3.99
N GLU A 18 -0.91 8.80 3.07
CA GLU A 18 0.10 9.83 3.38
C GLU A 18 -0.44 10.85 4.40
N ASP A 19 -1.69 11.30 4.25
CA ASP A 19 -2.38 12.17 5.24
C ASP A 19 -2.46 11.52 6.64
N TYR A 20 -2.70 10.20 6.69
CA TYR A 20 -2.71 9.46 7.94
C TYR A 20 -1.34 9.45 8.60
N LEU A 21 -0.28 9.22 7.83
CA LEU A 21 1.09 9.22 8.32
C LEU A 21 1.51 10.60 8.83
N GLU A 22 1.17 11.66 8.12
CA GLU A 22 1.44 13.03 8.56
C GLU A 22 0.77 13.31 9.92
N ARG A 23 -0.50 12.91 10.08
CA ARG A 23 -1.21 13.05 11.37
C ARG A 23 -0.56 12.24 12.49
N PHE A 24 -0.08 11.04 12.19
CA PHE A 24 0.66 10.21 13.15
C PHE A 24 1.99 10.86 13.55
N GLU A 25 2.72 11.44 12.60
CA GLU A 25 3.98 12.15 12.84
C GLU A 25 3.75 13.40 13.70
N ILE A 26 2.73 14.21 13.38
CA ILE A 26 2.31 15.36 14.22
C ILE A 26 1.95 14.88 15.63
N TRP A 27 1.13 13.83 15.76
CA TRP A 27 0.77 13.26 17.05
C TRP A 27 2.03 12.85 17.84
N SER A 28 2.97 12.18 17.19
CA SER A 28 4.22 11.72 17.82
C SER A 28 5.06 12.89 18.34
N MET A 29 5.13 14.01 17.60
CA MET A 29 5.85 15.22 18.01
C MET A 29 5.26 15.88 19.25
N THR A 30 3.95 15.76 19.47
CA THR A 30 3.29 16.29 20.68
C THR A 30 3.60 15.47 21.94
N LYS A 31 4.09 14.24 21.79
CA LYS A 31 4.39 13.34 22.89
C LYS A 31 5.89 13.42 23.23
N LYS A 32 6.21 14.19 24.27
CA LYS A 32 7.60 14.44 24.72
C LYS A 32 8.39 13.17 25.08
N ASP A 33 7.71 12.06 25.35
CA ASP A 33 8.25 10.78 25.80
C ASP A 33 8.34 9.69 24.72
N VAL A 34 7.87 9.97 23.50
CA VAL A 34 7.89 9.04 22.37
C VAL A 34 9.12 9.33 21.50
N LYS A 35 10.18 8.55 21.70
CA LYS A 35 11.40 8.55 20.88
C LYS A 35 11.83 7.13 20.56
N GLY A 36 12.48 6.92 19.41
CA GLY A 36 13.04 5.63 19.00
C GLY A 36 11.99 4.53 18.99
N ASP A 37 12.31 3.37 19.57
CA ASP A 37 11.46 2.16 19.58
C ASP A 37 10.01 2.38 20.06
N LYS A 38 9.79 3.41 20.89
CA LYS A 38 8.44 3.78 21.34
C LYS A 38 7.55 4.27 20.20
N ILE A 39 8.10 4.93 19.18
CA ILE A 39 7.30 5.40 18.04
C ILE A 39 6.77 4.22 17.22
N MET A 40 7.58 3.19 17.04
CA MET A 40 7.20 1.96 16.35
C MET A 40 6.09 1.24 17.10
N ALA A 41 6.22 1.09 18.42
CA ALA A 41 5.19 0.45 19.24
C ALA A 41 3.84 1.19 19.17
N HIS A 42 3.88 2.53 19.22
CA HIS A 42 2.68 3.34 19.02
C HIS A 42 2.10 3.16 17.61
N PHE A 43 2.93 3.24 16.57
CA PHE A 43 2.50 3.03 15.20
C PHE A 43 1.75 1.70 15.02
N LEU A 44 2.35 0.58 15.46
CA LEU A 44 1.74 -0.75 15.39
C LEU A 44 0.40 -0.84 16.15
N THR A 45 0.23 -0.05 17.21
CA THR A 45 -1.03 0.03 17.97
C THR A 45 -2.09 0.84 17.22
N PHE A 46 -1.71 1.94 16.58
CA PHE A 46 -2.64 2.88 15.94
C PHE A 46 -3.11 2.47 14.55
N ILE A 47 -2.30 1.74 13.78
CA ILE A 47 -2.69 1.27 12.44
C ILE A 47 -3.89 0.30 12.47
N GLY A 48 -4.12 -0.36 13.60
CA GLY A 48 -5.22 -1.32 13.76
C GLY A 48 -4.93 -2.72 13.23
N ARG A 49 -5.89 -3.63 13.43
CA ARG A 49 -5.74 -5.08 13.22
C ARG A 49 -5.43 -5.46 11.77
N GLU A 50 -6.14 -4.87 10.82
CA GLU A 50 -6.05 -5.25 9.40
C GLU A 50 -4.69 -4.86 8.82
N ALA A 51 -4.30 -3.59 9.00
CA ALA A 51 -2.98 -3.10 8.62
C ALA A 51 -1.84 -3.86 9.32
N TYR A 52 -1.99 -4.19 10.61
CA TYR A 52 -1.01 -5.02 11.32
C TYR A 52 -0.91 -6.45 10.74
N SER A 53 -2.03 -7.05 10.36
CA SER A 53 -2.04 -8.37 9.73
C SER A 53 -1.34 -8.35 8.37
N LEU A 54 -1.57 -7.30 7.58
CA LEU A 54 -0.88 -7.07 6.32
C LEU A 54 0.63 -6.89 6.54
N LEU A 55 1.03 -6.06 7.52
CA LEU A 55 2.44 -5.86 7.86
C LEU A 55 3.13 -7.17 8.26
N LYS A 56 2.47 -8.08 8.98
CA LYS A 56 3.06 -9.39 9.28
C LYS A 56 3.36 -10.20 8.03
N THR A 57 2.51 -10.10 7.00
CA THR A 57 2.74 -10.75 5.71
C THR A 57 3.87 -10.09 4.95
N LEU A 58 3.89 -8.75 4.91
CA LEU A 58 4.90 -7.98 4.17
C LEU A 58 6.30 -8.02 4.82
N ALA A 59 6.36 -8.13 6.16
CA ALA A 59 7.62 -8.15 6.91
C ALA A 59 8.25 -9.55 7.00
N TYR A 60 7.59 -10.61 6.52
CA TYR A 60 8.08 -11.98 6.63
C TYR A 60 9.45 -12.14 5.93
N PRO A 61 10.44 -12.81 6.56
CA PRO A 61 10.37 -13.65 7.76
C PRO A 61 10.52 -12.92 9.10
N GLU A 62 10.77 -11.62 9.07
CA GLU A 62 10.94 -10.79 10.27
C GLU A 62 9.59 -10.46 10.93
N LYS A 63 9.63 -10.00 12.18
CA LYS A 63 8.43 -9.56 12.90
C LYS A 63 8.28 -8.05 12.73
N PRO A 64 7.07 -7.50 12.59
CA PRO A 64 6.89 -6.05 12.50
C PRO A 64 7.51 -5.28 13.67
N ILE A 65 7.59 -5.88 14.86
CA ILE A 65 8.20 -5.25 16.05
C ILE A 65 9.74 -5.16 16.00
N SER A 66 10.40 -5.97 15.17
CA SER A 66 11.86 -5.91 14.99
C SER A 66 12.28 -4.93 13.91
N LEU A 67 11.34 -4.43 13.11
CA LEU A 67 11.62 -3.51 12.02
C LEU A 67 11.60 -2.05 12.49
N PRO A 68 12.50 -1.20 11.96
CA PRO A 68 12.43 0.24 12.17
C PRO A 68 11.13 0.84 11.64
N TYR A 69 10.67 1.93 12.27
CA TYR A 69 9.47 2.66 11.82
C TYR A 69 9.53 3.06 10.34
N ALA A 70 10.69 3.50 9.85
CA ALA A 70 10.88 3.88 8.45
C ALA A 70 10.56 2.72 7.49
N THR A 71 11.04 1.51 7.80
CA THR A 71 10.77 0.30 7.02
C THR A 71 9.30 -0.07 7.07
N LEU A 72 8.66 -0.03 8.24
CA LEU A 72 7.23 -0.32 8.37
C LEU A 72 6.35 0.65 7.57
N LYS A 73 6.69 1.94 7.60
CA LYS A 73 6.04 2.99 6.82
C LYS A 73 6.16 2.72 5.32
N GLU A 74 7.37 2.39 4.85
CA GLU A 74 7.64 2.12 3.45
C GLU A 74 6.95 0.85 2.94
N LEU A 75 6.92 -0.23 3.73
CA LEU A 75 6.19 -1.47 3.38
C LEU A 75 4.70 -1.22 3.17
N LEU A 76 4.06 -0.44 4.05
CA LEU A 76 2.64 -0.11 3.87
C LEU A 76 2.41 0.86 2.71
N LEU A 77 3.26 1.87 2.54
CA LEU A 77 3.14 2.85 1.46
C LEU A 77 3.29 2.20 0.08
N SER A 78 4.28 1.32 -0.06
CA SER A 78 4.53 0.56 -1.29
C SER A 78 3.35 -0.35 -1.63
N TYR A 79 2.75 -1.02 -0.64
CA TYR A 79 1.54 -1.82 -0.84
C TYR A 79 0.36 -0.99 -1.35
N VAL A 80 0.07 0.16 -0.73
CA VAL A 80 -1.06 1.02 -1.15
C VAL A 80 -0.83 1.61 -2.55
N LYS A 81 0.40 2.01 -2.88
CA LYS A 81 0.77 2.47 -4.22
C LYS A 81 0.67 1.35 -5.26
N CYS A 82 1.11 0.16 -4.90
CA CYS A 82 1.03 -1.02 -5.76
C CYS A 82 -0.43 -1.41 -6.05
N THR A 83 -1.24 -1.60 -5.01
CA THR A 83 -2.65 -2.00 -5.15
C THR A 83 -3.49 -1.00 -5.93
N SER A 84 -3.31 0.30 -5.69
CA SER A 84 -3.97 1.35 -6.47
C SER A 84 -3.57 1.34 -7.95
N PHE A 85 -2.28 1.08 -8.25
CA PHE A 85 -1.80 0.92 -9.61
C PHE A 85 -2.36 -0.36 -10.27
N GLU A 86 -2.30 -1.51 -9.60
CA GLU A 86 -2.89 -2.76 -10.09
C GLU A 86 -4.37 -2.61 -10.40
N PHE A 87 -5.12 -1.97 -9.50
CA PHE A 87 -6.55 -1.71 -9.67
C PHE A 87 -6.80 -0.88 -10.93
N ARG A 88 -6.02 0.19 -11.13
CA ARG A 88 -6.11 1.05 -12.32
C ARG A 88 -5.80 0.28 -13.61
N GLU A 89 -4.74 -0.52 -13.63
CA GLU A 89 -4.37 -1.30 -14.81
C GLU A 89 -5.38 -2.42 -15.10
N ARG A 90 -5.87 -3.12 -14.08
CA ARG A 90 -6.93 -4.11 -14.20
C ARG A 90 -8.22 -3.49 -14.73
N ALA A 91 -8.59 -2.30 -14.25
CA ALA A 91 -9.76 -1.58 -14.76
C ALA A 91 -9.60 -1.19 -16.23
N LYS A 92 -8.41 -0.76 -16.67
CA LYS A 92 -8.12 -0.50 -18.09
C LYS A 92 -8.25 -1.76 -18.93
N PHE A 93 -7.72 -2.88 -18.44
CA PHE A 93 -7.80 -4.17 -19.12
C PHE A 93 -9.24 -4.66 -19.25
N HIS A 94 -10.03 -4.53 -18.18
CA HIS A 94 -11.44 -4.94 -18.17
C HIS A 94 -12.31 -4.09 -19.10
N LYS A 95 -11.98 -2.80 -19.28
CA LYS A 95 -12.65 -1.92 -20.26
C LYS A 95 -12.32 -2.25 -21.72
N MET A 96 -11.37 -3.15 -21.98
CA MET A 96 -11.07 -3.59 -23.34
C MET A 96 -12.15 -4.57 -23.80
N VAL A 97 -13.20 -4.04 -24.39
CA VAL A 97 -14.19 -4.81 -25.13
C VAL A 97 -13.79 -4.80 -26.61
N ARG A 98 -13.92 -5.95 -27.28
CA ARG A 98 -13.72 -6.05 -28.73
C ARG A 98 -14.68 -5.11 -29.44
N GLN A 99 -14.17 -4.20 -30.27
CA GLN A 99 -15.00 -3.38 -31.15
C GLN A 99 -15.53 -4.23 -32.32
N ASN A 100 -16.74 -3.93 -32.81
CA ASN A 100 -17.47 -4.75 -33.80
C ASN A 100 -16.63 -5.08 -35.05
N ASP A 101 -15.76 -4.18 -35.48
CA ASP A 101 -14.92 -4.35 -36.68
C ASP A 101 -13.44 -4.65 -36.38
N GLN A 102 -13.07 -4.78 -35.10
CA GLN A 102 -11.69 -5.00 -34.72
C GLN A 102 -11.25 -6.43 -35.01
N LYS A 103 -10.17 -6.55 -35.79
CA LYS A 103 -9.56 -7.83 -36.12
C LYS A 103 -8.98 -8.46 -34.85
N ALA A 104 -9.15 -9.78 -34.73
CA ALA A 104 -8.64 -10.53 -33.57
C ALA A 104 -7.12 -10.34 -33.35
N ARG A 105 -6.34 -10.17 -34.43
CA ARG A 105 -4.89 -9.89 -34.35
C ARG A 105 -4.58 -8.56 -33.66
N GLU A 106 -5.31 -7.49 -33.98
CA GLU A 106 -5.11 -6.17 -33.38
C GLU A 106 -5.49 -6.16 -31.90
N LEU A 107 -6.59 -6.83 -31.55
CA LEU A 107 -7.00 -7.04 -30.17
C LEU A 107 -5.91 -7.82 -29.40
N SER A 108 -5.38 -8.90 -29.97
CA SER A 108 -4.32 -9.70 -29.33
C SER A 108 -3.01 -8.92 -29.14
N LEU A 109 -2.66 -8.04 -30.07
CA LEU A 109 -1.47 -7.19 -29.97
C LEU A 109 -1.65 -6.12 -28.89
N ASN A 110 -2.83 -5.51 -28.79
CA ASN A 110 -3.15 -4.53 -27.74
C ASN A 110 -3.08 -5.16 -26.34
N TYR A 111 -3.58 -6.39 -26.19
CA TYR A 111 -3.40 -7.17 -24.95
C TYR A 111 -1.92 -7.45 -24.66
N ARG A 112 -1.16 -7.93 -25.64
CA ARG A 112 0.28 -8.22 -25.50
C ARG A 112 1.08 -6.99 -25.09
N ASN A 113 0.76 -5.81 -25.62
CA ASN A 113 1.49 -4.58 -25.31
C ASN A 113 1.19 -4.03 -23.90
N LYS A 114 0.05 -4.40 -23.28
CA LYS A 114 -0.33 -3.97 -21.93
C LYS A 114 -0.10 -5.02 -20.84
N LEU A 115 0.07 -6.29 -21.20
CA LEU A 115 0.49 -7.34 -20.27
C LEU A 115 1.78 -6.98 -19.48
N PRO A 116 2.82 -6.38 -20.09
CA PRO A 116 4.03 -5.96 -19.36
C PRO A 116 3.77 -4.93 -18.26
N SER A 117 2.81 -4.01 -18.42
CA SER A 117 2.48 -3.02 -17.37
C SER A 117 1.75 -3.63 -16.17
N VAL A 118 1.11 -4.80 -16.34
CA VAL A 118 0.48 -5.57 -15.26
C VAL A 118 1.50 -6.51 -14.60
N ILE A 119 2.38 -7.13 -15.38
CA ILE A 119 3.40 -8.07 -14.89
C ILE A 119 4.52 -7.34 -14.13
N SER A 120 4.88 -6.11 -14.51
CA SER A 120 5.91 -5.35 -13.79
C SER A 120 5.55 -5.08 -12.33
N VAL A 121 4.24 -5.02 -12.03
CA VAL A 121 3.72 -4.74 -10.68
C VAL A 121 3.85 -5.95 -9.78
N ILE A 122 3.55 -7.13 -10.32
CA ILE A 122 3.75 -8.41 -9.64
C ILE A 122 5.24 -8.61 -9.36
N ASN A 123 6.11 -8.29 -10.32
CA ASN A 123 7.57 -8.43 -10.15
C ASN A 123 8.18 -7.41 -9.17
N PHE A 124 7.59 -6.22 -9.00
CA PHE A 124 8.01 -5.24 -7.99
C PHE A 124 7.69 -5.68 -6.55
N MET A 125 6.66 -6.51 -6.36
CA MET A 125 6.33 -7.06 -5.04
C MET A 125 7.15 -8.29 -4.65
N CYS A 126 7.86 -8.91 -5.60
CA CYS A 126 8.61 -10.14 -5.38
C CYS A 126 10.13 -9.97 -5.32
N ASN A 127 10.65 -8.74 -5.41
CA ASN A 127 12.08 -8.42 -5.23
C ASN A 127 12.27 -7.36 -4.15
#